data_AF-A0A816V5Z5-F1
#
_entry.id   AF-A0A816V5Z5-F1
#
_cell.length_a   1.000
_cell.length_b   1.000
_cell.length_c   1.000
_cell.angle_alpha   90.00
_cell.angle_beta   90.00
_cell.angle_gamma   90.00
#
_symmetry.space_group_name_H-M   'P 1'
#
loop_
_entity.id
_entity.type
_entity.pdbx_description
1 polymer ?
#
loop_
_entity_poly.entity_id
_entity_poly.type
_entity_poly.pdbx_seq_one_letter_code
_entity_poly.pdbx_strand_id
1 'polypeptide(L)'
;MEEWQMLLADVIYCPITYSDAKHFIQIFERYFQKLHEHQLFDQIREQMHTWFNDDQEEKQWYEQIKERLQKTIDQAFPDTKNFFAKTSSRSAKDTCIFKEDFLQIYRSELSKFPDTLQENSRITALLTAAFLSLCVTSASDVLSMFIISERIYQDMLLATEAQNTTDSLFKENIILRPFVPIDVDMEFRGFVFQ
;
A
#
# COMPACT_ATOMS: atom_id res chain seq x y z
N MET A 1 -1.49 16.13 -27.98
CA MET A 1 -1.26 15.54 -26.65
C MET A 1 -0.82 14.12 -26.94
N GLU A 2 0.41 13.75 -26.58
CA GLU A 2 0.95 12.42 -26.93
C GLU A 2 0.22 11.34 -26.12
N GLU A 3 -0.03 10.15 -26.69
CA GLU A 3 -0.83 9.08 -26.06
C GLU A 3 -0.33 8.67 -24.66
N TRP A 4 0.97 8.81 -24.39
CA TRP A 4 1.52 8.53 -23.06
C TRP A 4 1.10 9.55 -21.99
N GLN A 5 0.76 10.78 -22.37
CA GLN A 5 0.27 11.79 -21.42
C GLN A 5 -1.12 11.41 -20.88
N MET A 6 -1.93 10.70 -21.68
CA MET A 6 -3.20 10.15 -21.21
C MET A 6 -3.00 9.02 -20.21
N LEU A 7 -1.92 8.22 -20.34
CA LEU A 7 -1.56 7.19 -19.36
C LEU A 7 -1.11 7.76 -18.01
N LEU A 8 -0.67 9.03 -17.98
CA LEU A 8 -0.30 9.75 -16.76
C LEU A 8 -1.44 10.63 -16.21
N ALA A 9 -2.54 10.79 -16.95
CA ALA A 9 -3.64 11.67 -16.59
C ALA A 9 -4.44 11.19 -15.37
N ASP A 10 -4.37 9.90 -15.04
CA ASP A 10 -5.15 9.27 -13.97
C ASP A 10 -4.38 9.12 -12.65
N VAL A 11 -3.38 9.97 -12.43
CA VAL A 11 -2.57 9.96 -11.20
C VAL A 11 -3.06 11.06 -10.26
N ILE A 12 -3.48 10.65 -9.07
CA ILE A 12 -4.03 11.54 -8.05
C ILE A 12 -3.14 11.53 -6.83
N TYR A 13 -2.95 12.69 -6.24
CA TYR A 13 -2.03 12.90 -5.12
C TYR A 13 -2.81 13.32 -3.88
N CYS A 14 -2.68 12.54 -2.80
CA CYS A 14 -3.11 12.93 -1.47
C CYS A 14 -1.86 13.26 -0.63
N PRO A 15 -1.67 14.51 -0.17
CA PRO A 15 -0.45 14.89 0.53
C PRO A 15 -0.29 14.15 1.85
N ILE A 16 0.96 13.77 2.13
CA ILE A 16 1.44 13.28 3.42
C ILE A 16 2.19 14.44 4.06
N THR A 17 1.80 14.83 5.27
CA THR A 17 2.55 15.83 6.05
C THR A 17 3.72 15.16 6.77
N TYR A 18 4.70 15.95 7.21
CA TYR A 18 5.80 15.45 8.03
C TYR A 18 5.30 14.78 9.33
N SER A 19 4.22 15.31 9.92
CA SER A 19 3.55 14.72 11.09
C SER A 19 2.95 13.35 10.76
N ASP A 20 2.28 13.21 9.60
CA ASP A 20 1.74 11.93 9.15
C ASP A 20 2.83 10.88 9.01
N ALA A 21 3.95 11.25 8.39
CA ALA A 21 5.10 10.35 8.22
C ALA A 21 5.65 9.88 9.57
N LYS A 22 5.75 10.78 10.57
CA LYS A 22 6.16 10.40 11.93
C LYS A 22 5.19 9.42 12.59
N HIS A 23 3.88 9.62 12.44
CA HIS A 23 2.90 8.67 12.95
C HIS A 23 3.02 7.31 12.26
N PHE A 24 3.20 7.25 10.94
CA PHE A 24 3.46 5.98 10.24
C PHE A 24 4.67 5.24 10.83
N ILE A 25 5.78 5.95 11.06
CA ILE A 25 7.00 5.39 11.66
C ILE A 25 6.73 4.85 13.06
N GLN A 26 6.15 5.67 13.94
CA GLN A 26 5.88 5.31 15.34
C GLN A 26 4.94 4.11 15.46
N ILE A 27 3.86 4.09 14.66
CA ILE A 27 2.90 2.98 14.66
C ILE A 27 3.57 1.70 14.18
N PHE A 28 4.34 1.76 13.09
CA PHE A 28 5.06 0.60 12.57
C PHE A 28 6.07 0.05 13.58
N GLU A 29 6.87 0.90 14.23
CA GLU A 29 7.87 0.46 15.22
C GLU A 29 7.23 -0.28 16.40
N ARG A 30 6.13 0.26 16.95
CA ARG A 30 5.39 -0.42 18.03
C ARG A 30 4.76 -1.73 17.55
N TYR A 31 4.27 -1.77 16.32
CA TYR A 31 3.71 -2.97 15.71
C TYR A 31 4.78 -4.05 15.53
N PHE A 32 5.93 -3.69 14.99
CA PHE A 32 7.04 -4.60 14.74
C PHE A 32 7.61 -5.18 16.04
N GLN A 33 7.69 -4.37 17.10
CA GLN A 33 8.06 -4.85 18.44
C GLN A 33 7.09 -5.94 18.95
N LYS A 34 5.78 -5.73 18.82
CA LYS A 34 4.76 -6.71 19.24
C LYS A 34 4.75 -7.99 18.39
N LEU A 35 5.01 -7.88 17.10
CA LEU A 35 5.16 -9.01 16.17
C LEU A 35 6.29 -9.96 16.60
N HIS A 36 7.40 -9.43 17.13
CA HIS A 36 8.49 -10.24 17.64
C HIS A 36 8.13 -10.98 18.93
N GLU A 37 7.22 -10.43 19.73
CA GLU A 37 6.80 -10.99 21.01
C GLU A 37 5.72 -12.06 20.85
N HIS A 38 4.87 -11.95 19.83
CA HIS A 38 3.75 -12.85 19.60
C HIS A 38 3.72 -13.32 18.14
N GLN A 39 3.86 -14.64 17.92
CA GLN A 39 3.77 -15.33 16.62
C GLN A 39 2.37 -15.23 15.98
N LEU A 40 1.85 -14.02 15.77
CA LEU A 40 0.41 -13.83 15.68
C LEU A 40 0.03 -12.93 14.52
N PHE A 41 0.31 -13.44 13.32
CA PHE A 41 -0.13 -12.87 12.05
C PHE A 41 -1.67 -12.69 11.97
N ASP A 42 -2.45 -13.59 12.58
CA ASP A 42 -3.92 -13.55 12.48
C ASP A 42 -4.59 -12.49 13.36
N GLN A 43 -3.99 -12.08 14.48
CA GLN A 43 -4.59 -11.06 15.37
C GLN A 43 -4.41 -9.63 14.87
N ILE A 44 -3.49 -9.41 13.93
CA ILE A 44 -3.05 -8.08 13.50
C ILE A 44 -4.21 -7.32 12.85
N ARG A 45 -5.00 -8.00 12.02
CA ARG A 45 -6.11 -7.36 11.31
C ARG A 45 -7.29 -7.05 12.23
N GLU A 46 -7.68 -7.97 13.11
CA GLU A 46 -8.75 -7.73 14.09
C GLU A 46 -8.39 -6.61 15.07
N GLN A 47 -7.11 -6.47 15.38
CA GLN A 47 -6.64 -5.49 16.33
C GLN A 47 -6.44 -4.08 15.75
N MET A 48 -6.47 -3.86 14.43
CA MET A 48 -6.30 -2.52 13.86
C MET A 48 -7.25 -1.47 14.45
N HIS A 49 -8.51 -1.83 14.67
CA HIS A 49 -9.49 -0.96 15.33
C HIS A 49 -9.18 -0.75 16.81
N THR A 50 -8.47 -1.68 17.43
CA THR A 50 -8.03 -1.59 18.83
C THR A 50 -6.69 -0.91 19.03
N TRP A 51 -5.87 -0.77 17.98
CA TRP A 51 -4.53 -0.17 18.07
C TRP A 51 -4.57 1.29 18.52
N PHE A 52 -5.62 2.00 18.15
CA PHE A 52 -5.83 3.40 18.49
C PHE A 52 -6.71 3.59 19.73
N ASN A 53 -7.07 2.53 20.45
CA ASN A 53 -8.02 2.65 21.58
C ASN A 53 -7.39 3.33 22.80
N ASP A 54 -6.09 3.18 22.99
CA ASP A 54 -5.40 3.70 24.19
C ASP A 54 -4.77 5.09 23.96
N ASP A 55 -4.69 5.55 22.70
CA ASP A 55 -4.10 6.84 22.32
C ASP A 55 -5.09 7.69 21.51
N GLN A 56 -5.65 8.73 22.16
CA GLN A 56 -6.60 9.64 21.53
C GLN A 56 -5.97 10.49 20.42
N GLU A 57 -4.69 10.83 20.52
CA GLU A 57 -3.98 11.65 19.53
C GLU A 57 -3.85 10.86 18.23
N GLU A 58 -3.41 9.61 18.31
CA GLU A 58 -3.27 8.76 17.14
C GLU A 58 -4.61 8.39 16.50
N LYS A 59 -5.64 8.18 17.32
CA LYS A 59 -7.00 7.96 16.81
C LYS A 59 -7.49 9.16 16.02
N GLN A 60 -7.27 10.36 16.55
CA GLN A 60 -7.63 11.59 15.88
C GLN A 60 -6.83 11.76 14.58
N TRP A 61 -5.52 11.49 14.61
CA TRP A 61 -4.67 11.48 13.42
C TRP A 61 -5.19 10.50 12.35
N TYR A 62 -5.47 9.26 12.74
CA TYR A 62 -5.93 8.20 11.83
C TYR A 62 -7.23 8.60 11.13
N GLU A 63 -8.22 9.11 11.87
CA GLU A 63 -9.48 9.56 11.26
C GLU A 63 -9.27 10.80 10.36
N GLN A 64 -8.37 11.72 10.70
CA GLN A 64 -8.06 12.88 9.87
C GLN A 64 -7.41 12.49 8.52
N ILE A 65 -6.38 11.64 8.55
CA ILE A 65 -5.72 11.19 7.31
C ILE A 65 -6.66 10.31 6.47
N LYS A 66 -7.46 9.47 7.11
CA LYS A 66 -8.49 8.65 6.46
C LYS A 66 -9.56 9.51 5.79
N GLU A 67 -10.07 10.53 6.47
CA GLU A 67 -11.07 11.44 5.90
C GLU A 67 -10.49 12.20 4.71
N ARG A 68 -9.26 12.73 4.84
CA ARG A 68 -8.55 13.43 3.74
C ARG A 68 -8.34 12.54 2.53
N LEU A 69 -7.90 11.30 2.76
CA LEU A 69 -7.69 10.32 1.71
C LEU A 69 -9.00 9.89 1.06
N GLN A 70 -10.06 9.63 1.84
CA GLN A 70 -11.37 9.24 1.33
C GLN A 70 -11.97 10.34 0.46
N LYS A 71 -11.90 11.61 0.90
CA LYS A 71 -12.31 12.76 0.08
C LYS A 71 -11.56 12.81 -1.25
N THR A 72 -10.26 12.49 -1.24
CA THR A 72 -9.43 12.46 -2.46
C THR A 72 -9.87 11.32 -3.39
N ILE A 73 -10.15 10.13 -2.85
CA ILE A 73 -10.67 8.98 -3.60
C ILE A 73 -12.03 9.32 -4.23
N ASP A 74 -12.96 9.85 -3.44
CA ASP A 74 -14.33 10.15 -3.89
C ASP A 74 -14.36 11.21 -5.01
N GLN A 75 -13.45 12.18 -4.96
CA GLN A 75 -13.30 13.22 -5.98
C GLN A 75 -12.68 12.68 -7.27
N ALA A 76 -11.70 11.79 -7.15
CA ALA A 76 -10.95 11.26 -8.29
C ALA A 76 -11.66 10.11 -9.00
N PHE A 77 -12.35 9.26 -8.26
CA PHE A 77 -12.86 7.98 -8.73
C PHE A 77 -14.35 7.82 -8.37
N PRO A 78 -15.24 8.72 -8.81
CA PRO A 78 -16.66 8.65 -8.44
C PRO A 78 -17.33 7.33 -8.89
N ASP A 79 -16.85 6.75 -9.98
CA ASP A 79 -17.43 5.55 -10.60
C ASP A 79 -16.58 4.28 -10.41
N THR A 80 -15.36 4.39 -9.86
CA THR A 80 -14.43 3.26 -9.74
C THR A 80 -14.19 2.91 -8.28
N LYS A 81 -14.39 1.63 -7.94
CA LYS A 81 -14.18 1.13 -6.58
C LYS A 81 -12.81 0.49 -6.36
N ASN A 82 -12.04 0.26 -7.42
CA ASN A 82 -10.79 -0.49 -7.36
C ASN A 82 -9.63 0.40 -7.78
N PHE A 83 -8.72 0.68 -6.87
CA PHE A 83 -7.55 1.51 -7.13
C PHE A 83 -6.28 0.87 -6.58
N PHE A 84 -5.15 1.38 -7.06
CA PHE A 84 -3.83 1.06 -6.58
C PHE A 84 -3.29 2.26 -5.83
N ALA A 85 -2.71 2.02 -4.65
CA ALA A 85 -2.09 3.06 -3.83
C ALA A 85 -0.59 2.78 -3.61
N LYS A 86 0.22 3.84 -3.66
CA LYS A 86 1.63 3.82 -3.28
C LYS A 86 2.04 5.15 -2.63
N THR A 87 3.19 5.21 -1.97
CA THR A 87 3.83 6.50 -1.66
C THR A 87 4.52 7.06 -2.90
N SER A 88 5.17 8.22 -2.78
CA SER A 88 5.92 8.83 -3.88
C SER A 88 6.95 7.86 -4.47
N SER A 89 7.61 7.07 -3.61
CA SER A 89 8.71 6.19 -4.03
C SER A 89 8.35 4.71 -4.09
N ARG A 90 7.44 4.21 -3.22
CA ARG A 90 7.26 2.76 -3.01
C ARG A 90 5.80 2.34 -2.86
N SER A 91 5.51 1.13 -3.32
CA SER A 91 4.25 0.43 -3.03
C SER A 91 4.46 -0.62 -1.95
N ALA A 92 3.40 -0.90 -1.19
CA ALA A 92 3.35 -1.87 -0.10
C ALA A 92 3.32 -3.35 -0.56
N LYS A 93 4.22 -3.74 -1.48
CA LYS A 93 4.26 -5.07 -2.11
C LYS A 93 4.44 -6.23 -1.11
N ASP A 94 5.02 -5.93 0.06
CA ASP A 94 5.30 -6.84 1.16
C ASP A 94 4.05 -7.22 1.98
N THR A 95 2.93 -6.54 1.77
CA THR A 95 1.73 -6.72 2.61
C THR A 95 0.70 -7.71 2.09
N CYS A 96 0.90 -8.19 0.84
CA CYS A 96 -0.05 -9.09 0.19
C CYS A 96 -0.30 -10.37 0.99
N ILE A 97 0.72 -10.88 1.69
CA ILE A 97 0.64 -12.09 2.52
C ILE A 97 -0.27 -11.92 3.76
N PHE A 98 -0.58 -10.68 4.15
CA PHE A 98 -1.46 -10.38 5.29
C PHE A 98 -2.93 -10.28 4.89
N LYS A 99 -3.26 -10.41 3.60
CA LYS A 99 -4.66 -10.43 3.16
C LYS A 99 -5.26 -11.82 3.37
N GLU A 100 -6.39 -11.87 4.07
CA GLU A 100 -7.15 -13.10 4.34
C GLU A 100 -7.52 -13.86 3.06
N ASP A 101 -7.81 -13.14 1.98
CA ASP A 101 -8.18 -13.70 0.69
C ASP A 101 -6.98 -14.06 -0.20
N PHE A 102 -5.74 -13.78 0.22
CA PHE A 102 -4.54 -14.02 -0.59
C PHE A 102 -4.45 -15.48 -1.07
N LEU A 103 -4.68 -16.44 -0.17
CA LEU A 103 -4.66 -17.86 -0.51
C LEU A 103 -5.78 -18.24 -1.49
N GLN A 104 -6.95 -17.61 -1.38
CA GLN A 104 -8.06 -17.81 -2.30
C GLN A 104 -7.73 -17.24 -3.69
N ILE A 105 -7.17 -16.04 -3.75
CA ILE A 105 -6.71 -15.41 -5.00
C ILE A 105 -5.65 -16.29 -5.66
N TYR A 106 -4.65 -16.74 -4.90
CA TYR A 106 -3.60 -17.65 -5.41
C TYR A 106 -4.19 -18.93 -5.99
N ARG A 107 -5.10 -19.60 -5.27
CA ARG A 107 -5.76 -20.82 -5.77
C ARG A 107 -6.59 -20.57 -7.03
N SER A 108 -7.26 -19.42 -7.09
CA SER A 108 -8.01 -18.99 -8.27
C SER A 108 -7.09 -18.79 -9.48
N GLU A 109 -5.98 -18.06 -9.31
CA GLU A 109 -5.01 -17.84 -10.38
C GLU A 109 -4.31 -19.13 -10.81
N LEU A 110 -3.93 -20.01 -9.86
CA LEU A 110 -3.29 -21.29 -10.17
C LEU A 110 -4.21 -22.22 -10.97
N SER A 111 -5.53 -22.17 -10.71
CA SER A 111 -6.51 -23.00 -11.43
C SER A 111 -6.64 -22.67 -12.92
N LYS A 112 -6.10 -21.53 -13.36
CA LYS A 112 -6.07 -21.13 -14.77
C LYS A 112 -4.99 -21.86 -15.59
N PHE A 113 -4.04 -22.53 -14.92
CA PHE A 113 -2.97 -23.27 -15.58
C PHE A 113 -3.34 -24.75 -15.78
N PRO A 114 -2.96 -25.37 -16.91
CA PRO A 114 -3.25 -26.77 -17.18
C PRO A 114 -2.47 -27.72 -16.25
N ASP A 115 -1.25 -27.35 -15.84
CA ASP A 115 -0.45 -28.08 -14.87
C ASP A 115 -0.19 -27.20 -13.64
N THR A 116 -0.90 -27.48 -12.55
CA THR A 116 -0.80 -26.78 -11.26
C THR A 116 0.34 -27.30 -10.39
N LEU A 117 0.98 -28.40 -10.77
CA LEU A 117 2.16 -28.95 -10.10
C LEU A 117 3.46 -28.35 -10.65
N GLN A 118 3.43 -27.86 -11.89
CA GLN A 118 4.55 -27.15 -12.48
C GLN A 118 4.93 -25.90 -11.67
N GLU A 119 6.23 -25.76 -11.40
CA GLU A 119 6.78 -24.66 -10.60
C GLU A 119 6.50 -23.28 -11.22
N ASN A 120 6.67 -23.13 -12.53
CA ASN A 120 6.39 -21.87 -13.23
C ASN A 120 4.94 -21.43 -13.06
N SER A 121 3.96 -22.34 -13.22
CA SER A 121 2.55 -22.05 -13.00
C SER A 121 2.28 -21.53 -11.59
N ARG A 122 2.94 -22.11 -10.59
CA ARG A 122 2.82 -21.69 -9.18
C ARG A 122 3.44 -20.31 -8.96
N ILE A 123 4.61 -20.05 -9.53
CA ILE A 123 5.28 -18.76 -9.43
C ILE A 123 4.43 -17.67 -10.08
N THR A 124 3.97 -17.87 -11.32
CA THR A 124 3.13 -16.88 -12.03
C THR A 124 1.82 -16.64 -11.29
N ALA A 125 1.15 -17.70 -10.80
CA ALA A 125 -0.06 -17.56 -9.99
C ALA A 125 0.20 -16.80 -8.68
N LEU A 126 1.32 -17.04 -8.00
CA LEU A 126 1.71 -16.36 -6.77
C LEU A 126 1.97 -14.87 -7.01
N LEU A 127 2.73 -14.54 -8.06
CA LEU A 127 3.02 -13.15 -8.44
C LEU A 127 1.75 -12.39 -8.84
N THR A 128 0.87 -13.05 -9.61
CA THR A 128 -0.42 -12.48 -10.01
C THR A 128 -1.31 -12.25 -8.79
N ALA A 129 -1.37 -13.22 -7.87
CA ALA A 129 -2.12 -13.05 -6.63
C ALA A 129 -1.58 -11.90 -5.77
N ALA A 130 -0.25 -11.80 -5.62
CA ALA A 130 0.38 -10.68 -4.93
C ALA A 130 0.05 -9.33 -5.57
N PHE A 131 0.01 -9.24 -6.90
CA PHE A 131 -0.39 -8.03 -7.60
C PHE A 131 -1.86 -7.69 -7.38
N LEU A 132 -2.77 -8.67 -7.54
CA LEU A 132 -4.21 -8.49 -7.32
C LEU A 132 -4.53 -8.08 -5.87
N SER A 133 -3.77 -8.61 -4.91
CA SER A 133 -3.86 -8.20 -3.50
C SER A 133 -3.46 -6.75 -3.23
N LEU A 134 -2.85 -6.04 -4.17
CA LEU A 134 -2.59 -4.59 -4.05
C LEU A 134 -3.80 -3.74 -4.49
N CYS A 135 -4.87 -4.35 -4.97
CA CYS A 135 -6.14 -3.67 -5.19
C CYS A 135 -6.77 -3.30 -3.85
N VAL A 136 -7.14 -2.04 -3.72
CA VAL A 136 -7.78 -1.44 -2.53
C VAL A 136 -9.05 -0.71 -2.94
N THR A 137 -10.00 -0.58 -2.02
CA THR A 137 -11.34 -0.06 -2.31
C THR A 137 -11.79 1.10 -1.43
N SER A 138 -11.06 1.37 -0.35
CA SER A 138 -11.34 2.47 0.57
C SER A 138 -10.06 3.12 1.10
N ALA A 139 -10.18 4.31 1.69
CA ALA A 139 -9.08 4.92 2.43
C ALA A 139 -8.60 4.04 3.60
N SER A 140 -9.52 3.30 4.23
CA SER A 140 -9.17 2.36 5.29
C SER A 140 -8.26 1.25 4.76
N ASP A 141 -8.58 0.67 3.60
CA ASP A 141 -7.78 -0.39 2.99
C ASP A 141 -6.35 0.09 2.71
N VAL A 142 -6.21 1.33 2.21
CA VAL A 142 -4.90 1.95 1.93
C VAL A 142 -4.10 2.11 3.21
N LEU A 143 -4.70 2.71 4.25
CA LEU A 143 -3.99 2.97 5.50
C LEU A 143 -3.62 1.68 6.23
N SER A 144 -4.53 0.70 6.27
CA SER A 144 -4.25 -0.64 6.79
C SER A 144 -3.07 -1.28 6.08
N MET A 145 -3.05 -1.21 4.74
CA MET A 145 -1.94 -1.73 3.95
C MET A 145 -0.64 -0.95 4.19
N PHE A 146 -0.68 0.37 4.31
CA PHE A 146 0.53 1.17 4.48
C PHE A 146 1.14 1.05 5.87
N ILE A 147 0.31 1.01 6.92
CA ILE A 147 0.75 0.93 8.32
C ILE A 147 1.55 -0.35 8.59
N ILE A 148 1.22 -1.47 7.93
CA ILE A 148 1.89 -2.76 8.17
C ILE A 148 3.04 -3.02 7.17
N SER A 149 3.31 -2.09 6.25
CA SER A 149 4.33 -2.27 5.22
C SER A 149 5.69 -1.77 5.68
N GLU A 150 6.67 -2.67 5.75
CA GLU A 150 8.07 -2.33 5.99
C GLU A 150 8.61 -1.43 4.87
N ARG A 151 8.16 -1.65 3.62
CA ARG A 151 8.60 -0.84 2.48
C ARG A 151 8.15 0.62 2.62
N ILE A 152 6.94 0.85 3.13
CA ILE A 152 6.39 2.20 3.36
C ILE A 152 7.05 2.83 4.57
N TYR A 153 7.24 2.07 5.66
CA TYR A 153 8.01 2.50 6.82
C TYR A 153 9.40 3.03 6.43
N GLN A 154 10.17 2.25 5.67
CA GLN A 154 11.50 2.66 5.18
C GLN A 154 11.44 3.92 4.31
N ASP A 155 10.38 4.12 3.53
CA ASP A 155 10.20 5.30 2.70
C ASP A 155 9.98 6.56 3.56
N MET A 156 9.08 6.46 4.55
CA MET A 156 8.82 7.56 5.49
C MET A 156 10.05 7.89 6.34
N LEU A 157 10.81 6.87 6.77
CA LEU A 157 12.06 7.06 7.51
C LEU A 157 13.07 7.86 6.67
N LEU A 158 13.34 7.42 5.44
CA LEU A 158 14.27 8.13 4.55
C LEU A 158 13.80 9.54 4.20
N ALA A 159 12.49 9.72 3.94
CA ALA A 159 11.93 11.04 3.63
C ALA A 159 12.06 12.01 4.81
N THR A 160 11.84 11.53 6.04
CA THR A 160 11.96 12.35 7.25
C THR A 160 13.41 12.62 7.68
N GLU A 161 14.34 11.72 7.38
CA GLU A 161 15.79 11.91 7.61
C GLU A 161 16.43 12.88 6.61
N ALA A 162 16.07 12.78 5.33
CA ALA A 162 16.68 13.58 4.27
C ALA A 162 16.31 15.08 4.35
N GLN A 163 15.21 15.39 5.01
CA GLN A 163 14.66 16.75 5.06
C GLN A 163 14.75 17.23 6.50
N ASN A 164 15.83 17.97 6.79
CA ASN A 164 16.07 18.60 8.09
C ASN A 164 14.83 19.38 8.58
N THR A 165 14.01 18.70 9.40
CA THR A 165 13.00 19.15 10.37
C THR A 165 11.99 20.25 9.99
N THR A 166 11.93 20.71 8.73
CA THR A 166 10.97 21.74 8.31
C THR A 166 9.95 21.17 7.33
N ASP A 167 8.66 21.33 7.67
CA ASP A 167 7.52 20.93 6.83
C ASP A 167 7.62 21.46 5.39
N SER A 168 8.33 22.58 5.19
CA SER A 168 8.47 23.23 3.87
C SER A 168 9.20 22.40 2.82
N LEU A 169 10.06 21.45 3.23
CA LEU A 169 10.80 20.59 2.31
C LEU A 169 10.15 19.22 2.14
N PHE A 170 9.19 18.85 2.99
CA PHE A 170 8.50 17.58 2.95
C PHE A 170 7.42 17.54 1.89
N LYS A 171 7.66 16.69 0.87
CA LYS A 171 6.84 16.58 -0.34
C LYS A 171 6.51 15.12 -0.67
N GLU A 172 6.00 14.40 0.33
CA GLU A 172 5.49 13.05 0.11
C GLU A 172 3.99 13.03 -0.16
N ASN A 173 3.56 12.04 -0.94
CA ASN A 173 2.16 11.87 -1.30
C ASN A 173 1.77 10.39 -1.26
N ILE A 174 0.53 10.13 -0.90
CA ILE A 174 -0.17 8.91 -1.31
C ILE A 174 -0.60 9.13 -2.75
N ILE A 175 -0.07 8.32 -3.66
CA ILE A 175 -0.40 8.34 -5.07
C ILE A 175 -1.44 7.26 -5.33
N LEU A 176 -2.57 7.68 -5.89
CA LEU A 176 -3.69 6.83 -6.28
C LEU A 176 -3.80 6.78 -7.80
N ARG A 177 -4.14 5.61 -8.33
CA ARG A 177 -4.49 5.41 -9.74
C ARG A 177 -5.53 4.30 -9.88
N PRO A 178 -6.32 4.26 -10.97
CA PRO A 178 -7.19 3.13 -11.26
C PRO A 178 -6.41 1.82 -11.23
N PHE A 179 -7.00 0.78 -10.63
CA PHE A 179 -6.38 -0.54 -10.61
C PHE A 179 -6.57 -1.20 -11.97
N VAL A 180 -5.46 -1.38 -12.69
CA VAL A 180 -5.44 -2.08 -13.98
C VAL A 180 -4.68 -3.39 -13.77
N PRO A 181 -5.30 -4.55 -14.04
CA PRO A 181 -4.58 -5.83 -14.10
C PRO A 181 -3.42 -5.75 -15.09
N ILE A 182 -2.20 -5.99 -14.61
CA ILE A 182 -1.00 -6.05 -15.45
C ILE A 182 -0.56 -7.51 -15.48
N ASP A 183 -0.18 -7.97 -16.67
CA ASP A 183 0.52 -9.24 -16.81
C ASP A 183 1.89 -9.13 -16.15
N VAL A 184 2.09 -9.86 -15.06
CA VAL A 184 3.33 -9.82 -14.25
C VAL A 184 4.56 -10.23 -15.06
N ASP A 185 4.37 -11.07 -16.09
CA ASP A 185 5.46 -11.48 -16.98
C ASP A 185 5.90 -10.35 -17.92
N MET A 186 5.12 -9.27 -18.00
CA MET A 186 5.38 -8.07 -18.79
C MET A 186 5.85 -6.89 -17.92
N GLU A 187 6.20 -7.09 -16.64
CA GLU A 187 6.86 -6.07 -15.80
C GLU A 187 8.36 -6.02 -16.09
N PHE A 188 8.80 -5.00 -16.84
CA PHE A 188 10.22 -4.77 -17.13
C PHE A 188 10.85 -3.75 -16.18
N ARG A 189 12.11 -3.99 -15.78
CA ARG A 189 12.93 -3.01 -15.07
C ARG A 189 14.04 -2.49 -15.97
N GLY A 190 13.90 -1.25 -16.43
CA GLY A 190 14.92 -0.56 -17.20
C GLY A 190 16.01 0.04 -16.32
N PHE A 191 17.27 -0.10 -16.73
CA PHE A 191 18.42 0.57 -16.12
C PHE A 191 18.96 1.58 -17.12
N VAL A 192 18.98 2.87 -16.73
CA VAL A 192 19.53 3.95 -17.56
C VAL A 192 20.91 4.30 -16.97
N PHE A 193 21.95 4.24 -17.80
CA PHE A 193 23.31 4.60 -17.44
C PHE A 193 23.75 5.80 -18.27
N GLN A 194 24.41 6.78 -17.65
CA GLN A 194 24.99 7.96 -18.30
C GLN A 194 26.52 7.88 -18.26
#